data_AF-X1L9I0-F1
#
_entry.id   AF-X1L9I0-F1
#
_cell.length_a   1.000
_cell.length_b   1.000
_cell.length_c   1.000
_cell.angle_alpha   90.00
_cell.angle_beta   90.00
_cell.angle_gamma   90.00
#
_symmetry.space_group_name_H-M   'P 1'
#
loop_
_entity.id
_entity.type
_entity.pdbx_description
1 polymer ?
#
loop_
_entity_poly.entity_id
_entity_poly.type
_entity_poly.pdbx_seq_one_letter_code
_entity_poly.pdbx_strand_id
1 'polypeptide(L)'
;VGGSSKVPVKPNGATHIKTDFNNHRDVSFVGRPFPINEAAEHYKRLKYWGFNCLRFIITWEAIEHEGPKQYDNGYLDYIEEILKIAESYGFFVFIDPHQDVWSRMSGGDGAPGWIFEKVGLDFTKFDAAEAAFVMQYRYDPKDPKKYPSMYWVNNALRFANGHMWTLFFGGRDFMPSFKIDGINVQDYLQNHYFEAIKQIALRVKDNQKIIGFDTLNEPEQGWIEKSVDGSSEDYSQELGYKFTPIDAMLTASGFLLWDASYAEFRFRDDYWPDYKEEMLIEDIREYLRRTRRRGK
;
A
#
# COMPACT_ATOMS: atom_id res chain seq x y z
N VAL A 1 13.43 -2.55 -14.50
CA VAL A 1 12.81 -3.43 -15.52
C VAL A 1 11.40 -3.73 -15.05
N GLY A 2 10.41 -3.39 -15.90
CA GLY A 2 9.04 -3.94 -15.92
C GLY A 2 8.06 -3.48 -14.83
N GLY A 3 7.13 -2.59 -15.18
CA GLY A 3 5.91 -2.37 -14.37
C GLY A 3 5.05 -3.64 -14.21
N SER A 4 5.28 -4.67 -15.04
CA SER A 4 4.68 -5.99 -14.88
C SER A 4 5.09 -6.71 -13.60
N SER A 5 6.24 -6.38 -12.99
CA SER A 5 6.70 -6.98 -11.73
C SER A 5 5.84 -6.61 -10.51
N LYS A 6 4.96 -5.62 -10.67
CA LYS A 6 4.07 -5.09 -9.64
C LYS A 6 2.82 -5.94 -9.39
N VAL A 7 2.56 -6.92 -10.27
CA VAL A 7 1.33 -7.73 -10.23
C VAL A 7 1.63 -9.21 -10.50
N PRO A 8 0.84 -10.13 -9.91
CA PRO A 8 1.10 -11.57 -10.07
C PRO A 8 0.93 -12.04 -11.51
N VAL A 9 1.60 -13.15 -11.84
CA VAL A 9 1.42 -13.90 -13.09
C VAL A 9 0.21 -14.82 -12.98
N LYS A 10 0.05 -15.50 -11.84
CA LYS A 10 -1.02 -16.46 -11.58
C LYS A 10 -1.72 -16.11 -10.26
N PRO A 11 -3.06 -15.94 -10.26
CA PRO A 11 -3.85 -15.58 -11.44
C PRO A 11 -3.28 -14.33 -12.14
N ASN A 12 -3.71 -14.06 -13.37
CA ASN A 12 -3.27 -12.86 -14.08
C ASN A 12 -3.69 -11.60 -13.32
N GLY A 13 -2.72 -10.90 -12.71
CA GLY A 13 -2.96 -9.75 -11.84
C GLY A 13 -3.07 -8.41 -12.54
N ALA A 14 -3.16 -8.37 -13.88
CA ALA A 14 -3.21 -7.11 -14.61
C ALA A 14 -4.36 -6.21 -14.12
N THR A 15 -4.07 -4.92 -13.90
CA THR A 15 -4.96 -3.98 -13.20
C THR A 15 -6.28 -3.67 -13.91
N HIS A 16 -6.39 -3.97 -15.21
CA HIS A 16 -7.63 -3.85 -15.98
C HIS A 16 -8.56 -5.07 -15.84
N ILE A 17 -8.10 -6.14 -15.20
CA ILE A 17 -8.88 -7.36 -14.96
C ILE A 17 -9.63 -7.21 -13.63
N LYS A 18 -10.94 -7.41 -13.66
CA LYS A 18 -11.76 -7.38 -12.45
C LYS A 18 -11.38 -8.50 -11.49
N THR A 19 -11.26 -8.17 -10.21
CA THR A 19 -11.01 -9.11 -9.11
C THR A 19 -11.53 -8.51 -7.82
N ASP A 20 -11.89 -9.36 -6.88
CA ASP A 20 -12.23 -9.00 -5.49
C ASP A 20 -11.06 -9.23 -4.52
N PHE A 21 -9.92 -9.70 -5.04
CA PHE A 21 -8.72 -10.06 -4.28
C PHE A 21 -8.92 -11.16 -3.23
N ASN A 22 -10.01 -11.93 -3.27
CA ASN A 22 -10.25 -13.00 -2.30
C ASN A 22 -9.16 -14.09 -2.33
N ASN A 23 -8.42 -14.22 -3.43
CA ASN A 23 -7.30 -15.13 -3.59
C ASN A 23 -5.93 -14.46 -3.41
N HIS A 24 -5.83 -13.34 -2.70
CA HIS A 24 -4.56 -12.63 -2.54
C HIS A 24 -3.43 -13.45 -1.90
N ARG A 25 -3.78 -14.48 -1.14
CA ARG A 25 -2.86 -15.44 -0.52
C ARG A 25 -2.46 -16.60 -1.43
N ASP A 26 -3.11 -16.76 -2.58
CA ASP A 26 -2.85 -17.82 -3.56
C ASP A 26 -2.50 -17.15 -4.90
N VAL A 27 -1.34 -16.49 -4.90
CA VAL A 27 -0.80 -15.76 -6.05
C VAL A 27 0.64 -16.18 -6.30
N SER A 28 1.12 -16.03 -7.53
CA SER A 28 2.52 -16.28 -7.84
C SER A 28 3.06 -15.19 -8.75
N PHE A 29 4.22 -14.67 -8.36
CA PHE A 29 5.00 -13.69 -9.13
C PHE A 29 6.12 -14.35 -9.94
N VAL A 30 6.26 -15.68 -9.86
CA VAL A 30 7.23 -16.45 -10.65
C VAL A 30 7.00 -16.17 -12.14
N GLY A 31 8.05 -15.72 -12.83
CA GLY A 31 7.97 -15.27 -14.21
C GLY A 31 7.76 -13.76 -14.40
N ARG A 32 7.89 -12.95 -13.34
CA ARG A 32 8.02 -11.48 -13.44
C ARG A 32 9.47 -11.02 -13.24
N PRO A 33 10.05 -10.17 -14.11
CA PRO A 33 9.37 -9.41 -15.16
C PRO A 33 9.02 -10.22 -16.42
N PHE A 34 9.65 -11.38 -16.62
CA PHE A 34 9.41 -12.31 -17.73
C PHE A 34 9.84 -13.75 -17.36
N PRO A 35 9.33 -14.78 -18.08
CA PRO A 35 9.76 -16.16 -17.90
C PRO A 35 11.27 -16.38 -18.10
N ILE A 36 11.86 -17.37 -17.41
CA ILE A 36 13.30 -17.67 -17.47
C ILE A 36 13.77 -17.97 -18.91
N ASN A 37 12.97 -18.70 -19.69
CA ASN A 37 13.28 -19.05 -21.08
C ASN A 37 13.31 -17.83 -22.03
N GLU A 38 12.71 -16.71 -21.65
CA GLU A 38 12.72 -15.45 -22.40
C GLU A 38 13.84 -14.50 -21.93
N ALA A 39 14.49 -14.79 -20.81
CA ALA A 39 15.46 -13.91 -20.18
C ALA A 39 16.65 -13.58 -21.09
N ALA A 40 17.18 -14.58 -21.79
CA ALA A 40 18.29 -14.42 -22.73
C ALA A 40 17.97 -13.42 -23.84
N GLU A 41 16.74 -13.44 -24.37
CA GLU A 41 16.30 -12.51 -25.40
C GLU A 41 16.22 -11.07 -24.85
N HIS A 42 15.57 -10.88 -23.71
CA HIS A 42 15.40 -9.58 -23.09
C HIS A 42 16.73 -8.94 -22.69
N TYR A 43 17.61 -9.71 -22.03
CA TYR A 43 18.92 -9.22 -21.63
C TYR A 43 19.83 -8.93 -22.83
N LYS A 44 19.80 -9.76 -23.87
CA LYS A 44 20.51 -9.47 -25.13
C LYS A 44 20.04 -8.17 -25.75
N ARG A 45 18.72 -7.93 -25.80
CA ARG A 45 18.13 -6.68 -26.32
C ARG A 45 18.59 -5.46 -25.53
N LEU A 46 18.56 -5.53 -24.20
CA LEU A 46 19.03 -4.45 -23.33
C LEU A 46 20.53 -4.17 -23.53
N LYS A 47 21.37 -5.20 -23.69
CA LYS A 47 22.81 -5.02 -23.99
C LYS A 47 23.02 -4.35 -25.34
N TYR A 48 22.25 -4.73 -26.37
CA TYR A 48 22.33 -4.09 -27.69
C TYR A 48 21.97 -2.61 -27.64
N TRP A 49 21.05 -2.21 -26.76
CA TRP A 49 20.72 -0.79 -26.53
C TRP A 49 21.77 -0.04 -25.71
N GLY A 50 22.84 -0.72 -25.26
CA GLY A 50 23.94 -0.10 -24.52
C GLY A 50 23.72 -0.02 -23.01
N PHE A 51 22.65 -0.61 -22.47
CA PHE A 51 22.44 -0.66 -21.03
C PHE A 51 23.43 -1.61 -20.35
N ASN A 52 23.89 -1.24 -19.16
CA ASN A 52 24.80 -2.03 -18.33
C ASN A 52 24.35 -2.15 -16.87
N CYS A 53 23.29 -1.46 -16.47
CA CYS A 53 22.75 -1.46 -15.12
C CYS A 53 21.22 -1.59 -15.16
N LEU A 54 20.65 -2.35 -14.22
CA LEU A 54 19.23 -2.63 -14.12
C LEU A 54 18.72 -2.26 -12.72
N ARG A 55 17.72 -1.38 -12.66
CA ARG A 55 16.83 -1.31 -11.49
C ARG A 55 15.88 -2.50 -11.52
N PHE A 56 16.01 -3.45 -10.61
CA PHE A 56 15.24 -4.69 -10.61
C PHE A 56 14.13 -4.63 -9.57
N ILE A 57 12.88 -4.54 -10.05
CA ILE A 57 11.69 -4.35 -9.23
C ILE A 57 11.29 -5.69 -8.60
N ILE A 58 11.14 -5.69 -7.27
CA ILE A 58 10.49 -6.73 -6.48
C ILE A 58 9.38 -6.07 -5.66
N THR A 59 8.38 -6.82 -5.20
CA THR A 59 7.39 -6.31 -4.23
C THR A 59 7.43 -7.17 -2.97
N TRP A 60 7.05 -6.59 -1.83
CA TRP A 60 6.92 -7.34 -0.59
C TRP A 60 5.90 -8.47 -0.74
N GLU A 61 4.79 -8.21 -1.43
CA GLU A 61 3.77 -9.20 -1.74
C GLU A 61 4.35 -10.41 -2.50
N ALA A 62 5.22 -10.19 -3.49
CA ALA A 62 5.82 -11.30 -4.22
C ALA A 62 6.59 -12.29 -3.32
N ILE A 63 7.11 -11.80 -2.18
CA ILE A 63 7.92 -12.58 -1.25
C ILE A 63 7.07 -13.24 -0.17
N GLU A 64 6.04 -12.57 0.32
CA GLU A 64 5.31 -12.97 1.55
C GLU A 64 3.78 -12.85 1.38
N HIS A 65 3.22 -13.26 0.23
CA HIS A 65 1.78 -13.14 -0.04
C HIS A 65 0.91 -14.11 0.80
N GLU A 66 1.38 -15.33 1.06
CA GLU A 66 0.58 -16.39 1.69
C GLU A 66 0.20 -16.02 3.14
N GLY A 67 1.11 -15.35 3.85
CA GLY A 67 0.88 -14.89 5.21
C GLY A 67 2.17 -14.57 5.96
N PRO A 68 2.06 -14.17 7.24
CA PRO A 68 3.21 -13.76 8.04
C PRO A 68 4.24 -14.90 8.15
N LYS A 69 5.48 -14.61 7.74
CA LYS A 69 6.65 -15.49 7.67
C LYS A 69 6.48 -16.71 6.75
N GLN A 70 5.52 -16.66 5.83
CA GLN A 70 5.32 -17.67 4.80
C GLN A 70 5.90 -17.13 3.50
N TYR A 71 7.19 -17.40 3.29
CA TYR A 71 7.93 -16.88 2.14
C TYR A 71 7.76 -17.78 0.91
N ASP A 72 7.52 -17.18 -0.26
CA ASP A 72 7.41 -17.88 -1.53
C ASP A 72 8.80 -18.32 -2.03
N ASN A 73 9.20 -19.53 -1.65
CA ASN A 73 10.48 -20.11 -2.09
C ASN A 73 10.54 -20.27 -3.63
N GLY A 74 9.41 -20.48 -4.30
CA GLY A 74 9.38 -20.56 -5.76
C GLY A 74 9.74 -19.22 -6.41
N TYR A 75 9.25 -18.10 -5.85
CA TYR A 75 9.64 -16.76 -6.27
C TYR A 75 11.11 -16.47 -5.93
N LEU A 76 11.59 -16.84 -4.74
CA LEU A 76 13.00 -16.66 -4.37
C LEU A 76 13.95 -17.41 -5.30
N ASP A 77 13.64 -18.67 -5.65
CA ASP A 77 14.42 -19.47 -6.60
C ASP A 77 14.41 -18.85 -8.00
N TYR A 78 13.25 -18.34 -8.44
CA TYR A 78 13.14 -17.62 -9.70
C TYR A 78 14.01 -16.36 -9.73
N ILE A 79 14.06 -15.59 -8.64
CA ILE A 79 14.89 -14.38 -8.53
C ILE A 79 16.38 -14.71 -8.59
N GLU A 80 16.82 -15.77 -7.91
CA GLU A 80 18.21 -16.22 -7.98
C GLU A 80 18.61 -16.53 -9.43
N GLU A 81 17.80 -17.33 -10.13
CA GLU A 81 18.10 -17.74 -11.50
C GLU A 81 18.05 -16.57 -12.49
N ILE A 82 17.04 -15.70 -12.41
CA ILE A 82 16.91 -14.58 -13.34
C ILE A 82 18.07 -13.58 -13.19
N LEU A 83 18.55 -13.36 -11.96
CA LEU A 83 19.67 -12.47 -11.67
C LEU A 83 21.02 -13.09 -12.01
N LYS A 84 21.15 -14.42 -11.90
CA LYS A 84 22.32 -15.16 -12.40
C LYS A 84 22.43 -15.06 -13.91
N ILE A 85 21.31 -15.14 -14.63
CA ILE A 85 21.30 -14.88 -16.07
C ILE A 85 21.69 -13.42 -16.33
N ALA A 86 21.15 -12.43 -15.62
CA ALA A 86 21.54 -11.03 -15.77
C ALA A 86 23.06 -10.81 -15.57
N GLU A 87 23.66 -11.48 -14.58
CA GLU A 87 25.10 -11.48 -14.32
C GLU A 87 25.90 -12.04 -15.51
N SER A 88 25.45 -13.13 -16.14
CA SER A 88 26.11 -13.70 -17.33
C SER A 88 26.18 -12.73 -18.52
N TYR A 89 25.23 -11.79 -18.61
CA TYR A 89 25.23 -10.71 -19.60
C TYR A 89 26.00 -9.47 -19.13
N GLY A 90 26.59 -9.51 -17.93
CA GLY A 90 27.40 -8.44 -17.35
C GLY A 90 26.58 -7.20 -16.98
N PHE A 91 25.33 -7.38 -16.57
CA PHE A 91 24.55 -6.29 -15.98
C PHE A 91 24.90 -6.11 -14.51
N PHE A 92 25.06 -4.87 -14.06
CA PHE A 92 24.91 -4.52 -12.66
C PHE A 92 23.43 -4.45 -12.30
N VAL A 93 23.07 -4.84 -11.09
CA VAL A 93 21.67 -4.85 -10.64
C VAL A 93 21.53 -4.13 -9.32
N PHE A 94 20.62 -3.17 -9.27
CA PHE A 94 20.17 -2.50 -8.06
C PHE A 94 18.73 -2.98 -7.78
N ILE A 95 18.55 -3.69 -6.66
CA ILE A 95 17.27 -4.30 -6.31
C ILE A 95 16.38 -3.25 -5.65
N ASP A 96 15.13 -3.18 -6.08
CA ASP A 96 14.18 -2.13 -5.71
C ASP A 96 12.92 -2.77 -5.10
N PRO A 97 12.82 -2.79 -3.76
CA PRO A 97 11.58 -3.08 -3.04
C PRO A 97 10.52 -2.02 -3.35
N HIS A 98 9.67 -2.34 -4.31
CA HIS A 98 8.74 -1.40 -4.92
C HIS A 98 7.36 -1.44 -4.29
N GLN A 99 6.74 -0.27 -4.27
CA GLN A 99 5.34 -0.07 -3.94
C GLN A 99 4.87 1.20 -4.66
N ASP A 100 3.58 1.23 -4.99
CA ASP A 100 2.83 2.46 -5.28
C ASP A 100 1.59 2.42 -4.41
N VAL A 101 1.31 3.49 -3.66
CA VAL A 101 0.14 3.62 -2.78
C VAL A 101 -0.14 2.35 -1.96
N TRP A 102 0.92 1.81 -1.35
CA TRP A 102 0.95 0.69 -0.40
C TRP A 102 0.73 -0.72 -0.97
N SER A 103 -0.36 -0.99 -1.67
CA SER A 103 -0.78 -2.36 -2.03
C SER A 103 -1.74 -2.41 -3.22
N ARG A 104 -1.91 -3.60 -3.82
CA ARG A 104 -2.91 -3.84 -4.88
C ARG A 104 -4.33 -3.54 -4.42
N MET A 105 -4.65 -3.82 -3.15
CA MET A 105 -6.00 -3.59 -2.63
C MET A 105 -6.26 -2.13 -2.24
N SER A 106 -5.22 -1.30 -2.13
CA SER A 106 -5.32 0.16 -2.01
C SER A 106 -5.18 0.89 -3.36
N GLY A 107 -5.20 0.15 -4.47
CA GLY A 107 -5.21 0.69 -5.83
C GLY A 107 -3.85 0.87 -6.50
N GLY A 108 -2.77 0.34 -5.91
CA GLY A 108 -1.42 0.34 -6.48
C GLY A 108 -0.74 -1.03 -6.39
N ASP A 109 0.40 -1.13 -5.72
CA ASP A 109 1.20 -2.35 -5.53
C ASP A 109 2.14 -2.26 -4.33
N GLY A 110 2.76 -3.38 -3.94
CA GLY A 110 3.80 -3.40 -2.92
C GLY A 110 3.56 -4.43 -1.83
N ALA A 111 2.86 -4.01 -0.77
CA ALA A 111 2.61 -4.79 0.44
C ALA A 111 1.56 -5.90 0.24
N PRO A 112 1.71 -7.06 0.90
CA PRO A 112 0.75 -8.17 0.80
C PRO A 112 -0.59 -7.86 1.48
N GLY A 113 -1.67 -8.41 0.94
CA GLY A 113 -3.04 -8.15 1.39
C GLY A 113 -3.34 -8.58 2.84
N TRP A 114 -2.65 -9.59 3.35
CA TRP A 114 -2.86 -10.11 4.71
C TRP A 114 -2.58 -9.07 5.80
N ILE A 115 -1.81 -8.03 5.50
CA ILE A 115 -1.51 -6.95 6.43
C ILE A 115 -2.78 -6.19 6.80
N PHE A 116 -3.67 -5.93 5.83
CA PHE A 116 -4.94 -5.25 6.10
C PHE A 116 -5.77 -6.02 7.13
N GLU A 117 -5.85 -7.35 7.00
CA GLU A 117 -6.53 -8.20 7.97
C GLU A 117 -5.88 -8.10 9.37
N LYS A 118 -4.54 -8.08 9.43
CA LYS A 118 -3.80 -7.96 10.69
C LYS A 118 -3.98 -6.61 11.38
N VAL A 119 -4.19 -5.53 10.62
CA VAL A 119 -4.51 -4.20 11.17
C VAL A 119 -6.02 -3.95 11.32
N GLY A 120 -6.86 -4.97 11.09
CA GLY A 120 -8.32 -4.88 11.30
C GLY A 120 -9.08 -4.14 10.18
N LEU A 121 -8.51 -4.06 8.98
CA LEU A 121 -9.12 -3.42 7.82
C LEU A 121 -9.67 -4.48 6.83
N ASP A 122 -10.94 -4.32 6.43
CA ASP A 122 -11.57 -5.11 5.37
C ASP A 122 -11.32 -4.45 4.01
N PHE A 123 -10.29 -4.91 3.32
CA PHE A 123 -9.91 -4.37 2.02
C PHE A 123 -10.99 -4.55 0.94
N THR A 124 -11.94 -5.49 1.09
CA THR A 124 -13.03 -5.70 0.13
C THR A 124 -14.04 -4.55 0.11
N LYS A 125 -13.97 -3.66 1.12
CA LYS A 125 -14.86 -2.51 1.27
C LYS A 125 -14.21 -1.19 0.87
N PHE A 126 -12.91 -1.16 0.61
CA PHE A 126 -12.18 0.10 0.44
C PHE A 126 -12.75 0.98 -0.66
N ASP A 127 -13.11 0.41 -1.80
CA ASP A 127 -13.67 1.19 -2.91
C ASP A 127 -15.06 1.72 -2.64
N ALA A 128 -15.93 0.89 -2.05
CA ALA A 128 -17.28 1.29 -1.66
C ALA A 128 -17.29 2.37 -0.56
N ALA A 129 -16.31 2.33 0.35
CA ALA A 129 -16.12 3.29 1.44
C ALA A 129 -15.26 4.50 1.03
N GLU A 130 -14.84 4.61 -0.23
CA GLU A 130 -13.88 5.60 -0.73
C GLU A 130 -12.54 5.66 0.05
N ALA A 131 -12.20 4.59 0.77
CA ALA A 131 -10.94 4.43 1.49
C ALA A 131 -9.76 4.12 0.54
N ALA A 132 -10.06 3.65 -0.68
CA ALA A 132 -9.15 3.60 -1.82
C ALA A 132 -9.95 3.50 -3.11
N PHE A 133 -9.42 4.00 -4.22
CA PHE A 133 -9.96 3.82 -5.56
C PHE A 133 -9.18 2.74 -6.26
N VAL A 134 -9.85 1.61 -6.50
CA VAL A 134 -9.20 0.42 -7.03
C VAL A 134 -9.56 0.28 -8.51
N MET A 135 -8.54 0.31 -9.36
CA MET A 135 -8.73 0.20 -10.81
C MET A 135 -9.50 -1.07 -11.21
N GLN A 136 -9.24 -2.20 -10.56
CA GLN A 136 -9.90 -3.48 -10.82
C GLN A 136 -11.41 -3.46 -10.54
N TYR A 137 -11.91 -2.53 -9.72
CA TYR A 137 -13.35 -2.34 -9.50
C TYR A 137 -13.95 -1.30 -10.45
N ARG A 138 -13.21 -0.23 -10.75
CA ARG A 138 -13.72 0.97 -11.44
C ARG A 138 -13.47 1.00 -12.94
N TYR A 139 -12.41 0.37 -13.42
CA TYR A 139 -12.05 0.37 -14.83
C TYR A 139 -13.03 -0.43 -15.67
N ASP A 140 -13.50 0.18 -16.75
CA ASP A 140 -14.40 -0.42 -17.72
C ASP A 140 -13.78 -0.24 -19.11
N PRO A 141 -13.35 -1.31 -19.80
CA PRO A 141 -12.76 -1.18 -21.13
C PRO A 141 -13.75 -0.63 -22.17
N LYS A 142 -15.07 -0.70 -21.91
CA LYS A 142 -16.10 -0.11 -22.77
C LYS A 142 -16.30 1.38 -22.50
N ASP A 143 -15.88 1.86 -21.33
CA ASP A 143 -15.95 3.27 -20.94
C ASP A 143 -14.70 3.67 -20.14
N PRO A 144 -13.56 3.88 -20.83
CA PRO A 144 -12.30 4.22 -20.17
C PRO A 144 -12.35 5.52 -19.35
N LYS A 145 -13.37 6.37 -19.55
CA LYS A 145 -13.52 7.63 -18.81
C LYS A 145 -13.96 7.41 -17.36
N LYS A 146 -14.52 6.25 -17.01
CA LYS A 146 -14.91 5.91 -15.63
C LYS A 146 -13.74 5.84 -14.66
N TYR A 147 -12.54 5.58 -15.17
CA TYR A 147 -11.30 5.62 -14.40
C TYR A 147 -10.28 6.48 -15.16
N PRO A 148 -10.25 7.80 -14.88
CA PRO A 148 -9.37 8.71 -15.59
C PRO A 148 -7.88 8.34 -15.44
N SER A 149 -7.07 8.75 -16.43
CA SER A 149 -5.62 8.57 -16.36
C SER A 149 -5.04 9.25 -15.12
N MET A 150 -4.03 8.61 -14.51
CA MET A 150 -3.34 9.09 -13.30
C MET A 150 -4.22 9.27 -12.06
N TYR A 151 -5.47 8.82 -12.09
CA TYR A 151 -6.38 9.01 -10.95
C TYR A 151 -5.98 8.20 -9.71
N TRP A 152 -5.23 7.11 -9.90
CA TRP A 152 -4.72 6.25 -8.82
C TRP A 152 -3.84 7.00 -7.80
N VAL A 153 -3.18 8.10 -8.20
CA VAL A 153 -2.33 8.91 -7.31
C VAL A 153 -3.16 9.52 -6.16
N ASN A 154 -4.45 9.78 -6.39
CA ASN A 154 -5.34 10.27 -5.33
C ASN A 154 -5.46 9.31 -4.15
N ASN A 155 -5.12 8.03 -4.32
CA ASN A 155 -5.09 7.08 -3.20
C ASN A 155 -4.11 7.50 -2.11
N ALA A 156 -3.10 8.32 -2.42
CA ALA A 156 -2.21 8.94 -1.45
C ALA A 156 -2.96 9.68 -0.32
N LEU A 157 -4.09 10.31 -0.66
CA LEU A 157 -4.93 11.06 0.28
C LEU A 157 -6.02 10.21 0.95
N ARG A 158 -6.21 8.97 0.53
CA ARG A 158 -7.29 8.12 1.03
C ARG A 158 -6.86 7.31 2.24
N PHE A 159 -7.86 6.86 3.00
CA PHE A 159 -7.65 6.24 4.29
C PHE A 159 -6.71 5.03 4.23
N ALA A 160 -6.90 4.13 3.28
CA ALA A 160 -6.11 2.91 3.21
C ALA A 160 -4.61 3.20 3.09
N ASN A 161 -4.21 4.16 2.26
CA ASN A 161 -2.79 4.51 2.12
C ASN A 161 -2.29 5.36 3.29
N GLY A 162 -2.99 6.46 3.59
CA GLY A 162 -2.58 7.41 4.64
C GLY A 162 -2.49 6.75 6.02
N HIS A 163 -3.43 5.89 6.36
CA HIS A 163 -3.43 5.14 7.61
C HIS A 163 -2.26 4.15 7.66
N MET A 164 -2.04 3.35 6.62
CA MET A 164 -0.98 2.34 6.62
C MET A 164 0.42 2.95 6.72
N TRP A 165 0.70 4.05 6.03
CA TRP A 165 1.97 4.77 6.18
C TRP A 165 2.15 5.36 7.57
N THR A 166 1.07 5.90 8.16
CA THR A 166 1.09 6.41 9.53
C THR A 166 1.39 5.29 10.52
N LEU A 167 0.81 4.10 10.35
CA LEU A 167 1.13 2.91 11.16
C LEU A 167 2.60 2.48 10.96
N PHE A 168 3.08 2.47 9.71
CA PHE A 168 4.42 1.98 9.36
C PHE A 168 5.55 2.85 9.90
N PHE A 169 5.38 4.18 9.97
CA PHE A 169 6.42 5.10 10.43
C PHE A 169 6.18 5.69 11.82
N GLY A 170 4.92 5.85 12.23
CA GLY A 170 4.55 6.54 13.47
C GLY A 170 3.63 5.75 14.40
N GLY A 171 3.44 4.44 14.18
CA GLY A 171 2.53 3.63 14.98
C GLY A 171 2.84 3.61 16.48
N ARG A 172 4.09 3.82 16.92
CA ARG A 172 4.43 3.97 18.35
C ARG A 172 3.96 5.30 18.95
N ASP A 173 4.03 6.37 18.16
CA ASP A 173 3.69 7.71 18.64
C ASP A 173 2.19 7.97 18.58
N PHE A 174 1.54 7.58 17.48
CA PHE A 174 0.12 7.82 17.24
C PHE A 174 -0.79 6.69 17.74
N MET A 175 -0.28 5.45 17.83
CA MET A 175 -1.06 4.28 18.25
C MET A 175 -0.30 3.36 19.22
N PRO A 176 0.22 3.86 20.36
CA PRO A 176 1.10 3.09 21.27
C PRO A 176 0.46 1.81 21.82
N SER A 177 -0.87 1.80 21.98
CA SER A 177 -1.64 0.64 22.45
C SER A 177 -1.95 -0.38 21.36
N PHE A 178 -1.80 -0.03 20.09
CA PHE A 178 -2.14 -0.92 18.97
C PHE A 178 -1.05 -1.97 18.79
N LYS A 179 -1.37 -3.19 19.20
CA LYS A 179 -0.47 -4.34 19.13
C LYS A 179 -1.06 -5.48 18.30
N ILE A 180 -0.22 -6.07 17.47
CA ILE A 180 -0.49 -7.28 16.70
C ILE A 180 0.42 -8.38 17.27
N ASP A 181 -0.16 -9.48 17.70
CA ASP A 181 0.57 -10.59 18.33
C ASP A 181 1.50 -10.13 19.48
N GLY A 182 1.05 -9.12 20.24
CA GLY A 182 1.76 -8.53 21.38
C GLY A 182 2.84 -7.48 21.03
N ILE A 183 3.08 -7.23 19.74
CA ILE A 183 4.10 -6.31 19.22
C ILE A 183 3.40 -5.03 18.72
N ASN A 184 3.96 -3.84 18.96
CA ASN A 184 3.37 -2.61 18.41
C ASN A 184 3.29 -2.69 16.88
N VAL A 185 2.19 -2.18 16.32
CA VAL A 185 1.89 -2.25 14.88
C VAL A 185 3.03 -1.76 13.99
N GLN A 186 3.74 -0.70 14.37
CA GLN A 186 4.88 -0.19 13.62
C GLN A 186 5.99 -1.23 13.51
N ASP A 187 6.42 -1.78 14.65
CA ASP A 187 7.47 -2.80 14.69
C ASP A 187 7.04 -4.07 13.98
N TYR A 188 5.77 -4.46 14.12
CA TYR A 188 5.24 -5.63 13.45
C TYR A 188 5.35 -5.47 11.92
N LEU A 189 4.88 -4.36 11.36
CA LEU A 189 4.94 -4.12 9.92
C LEU A 189 6.39 -4.01 9.42
N GLN A 190 7.23 -3.22 10.10
CA GLN A 190 8.63 -3.02 9.71
C GLN A 190 9.43 -4.32 9.78
N ASN A 191 9.28 -5.12 10.85
CA ASN A 191 10.01 -6.37 10.99
C ASN A 191 9.63 -7.39 9.91
N HIS A 192 8.35 -7.51 9.57
CA HIS A 192 7.93 -8.42 8.50
C HIS A 192 8.48 -7.97 7.14
N TYR A 193 8.39 -6.68 6.83
CA TYR A 193 8.99 -6.12 5.63
C TYR A 193 10.50 -6.39 5.56
N PHE A 194 11.25 -6.06 6.61
CA PHE A 194 12.70 -6.28 6.65
C PHE A 194 13.09 -7.75 6.51
N GLU A 195 12.40 -8.65 7.21
CA GLU A 195 12.68 -10.09 7.13
C GLU A 195 12.30 -10.69 5.77
N ALA A 196 11.29 -10.16 5.08
CA ALA A 196 10.95 -10.53 3.71
C ALA A 196 12.05 -10.07 2.73
N ILE A 197 12.44 -8.79 2.74
CA ILE A 197 13.50 -8.27 1.85
C ILE A 197 14.83 -8.97 2.10
N LYS A 198 15.12 -9.32 3.36
CA LYS A 198 16.30 -10.12 3.75
C LYS A 198 16.35 -11.49 3.07
N GLN A 199 15.21 -12.12 2.77
CA GLN A 199 15.22 -13.40 2.03
C GLN A 199 15.85 -13.24 0.64
N ILE A 200 15.56 -12.14 -0.05
CA ILE A 200 16.18 -11.82 -1.35
C ILE A 200 17.68 -11.60 -1.16
N ALA A 201 18.07 -10.80 -0.16
CA ALA A 201 19.48 -10.54 0.14
C ALA A 201 20.27 -11.83 0.42
N LEU A 202 19.69 -12.78 1.15
CA LEU A 202 20.30 -14.08 1.41
C LEU A 202 20.46 -14.92 0.14
N ARG A 203 19.49 -14.87 -0.78
CA ARG A 203 19.52 -15.61 -2.05
C ARG A 203 20.60 -15.10 -3.01
N VAL A 204 20.85 -13.79 -3.01
CA VAL A 204 21.74 -13.14 -3.99
C VAL A 204 23.10 -12.72 -3.43
N LYS A 205 23.39 -13.04 -2.16
CA LYS A 205 24.57 -12.56 -1.42
C LYS A 205 25.92 -12.82 -2.12
N ASP A 206 26.01 -13.89 -2.91
CA ASP A 206 27.25 -14.32 -3.56
C ASP A 206 27.39 -13.74 -4.98
N ASN A 207 26.34 -13.12 -5.52
CA ASN A 207 26.32 -12.52 -6.85
C ASN A 207 26.97 -11.12 -6.82
N GLN A 208 28.18 -11.03 -7.37
CA GLN A 208 29.02 -9.83 -7.37
C GLN A 208 28.49 -8.68 -8.24
N LYS A 209 27.45 -8.93 -9.04
CA LYS A 209 26.80 -7.93 -9.88
C LYS A 209 25.61 -7.25 -9.21
N ILE A 210 25.18 -7.74 -8.05
CA ILE A 210 24.22 -7.01 -7.21
C ILE A 210 24.98 -5.89 -6.52
N ILE A 211 24.72 -4.65 -6.96
CA ILE A 211 25.45 -3.47 -6.48
C ILE A 211 24.76 -2.80 -5.28
N GLY A 212 23.54 -3.21 -4.95
CA GLY A 212 22.84 -2.71 -3.78
C GLY A 212 21.34 -3.00 -3.80
N PHE A 213 20.71 -2.55 -2.73
CA PHE A 213 19.28 -2.56 -2.51
C PHE A 213 18.83 -1.12 -2.25
N ASP A 214 17.71 -0.73 -2.85
CA ASP A 214 16.92 0.38 -2.38
C ASP A 214 16.31 0.04 -1.02
N THR A 215 16.00 1.05 -0.22
CA THR A 215 15.38 0.84 1.09
C THR A 215 13.90 0.56 0.98
N LEU A 216 13.19 1.30 0.11
CA LEU A 216 11.75 1.22 -0.18
C LEU A 216 11.46 2.27 -1.26
N ASN A 217 10.75 1.93 -2.33
CA ASN A 217 10.37 2.90 -3.36
C ASN A 217 9.46 4.00 -2.77
N GLU A 218 9.84 5.26 -2.99
CA GLU A 218 9.00 6.46 -2.78
C GLU A 218 8.13 6.39 -1.51
N PRO A 219 8.74 6.23 -0.31
CA PRO A 219 7.96 6.12 0.92
C PRO A 219 7.15 7.40 1.15
N GLU A 220 5.87 7.24 1.46
CA GLU A 220 5.01 8.37 1.81
C GLU A 220 4.98 8.55 3.34
N GLN A 221 4.77 9.80 3.77
CA GLN A 221 4.73 10.13 5.20
C GLN A 221 3.39 9.81 5.89
N GLY A 222 2.37 9.38 5.14
CA GLY A 222 1.01 9.23 5.65
C GLY A 222 0.45 10.57 6.15
N TRP A 223 -0.03 10.59 7.40
CA TRP A 223 -0.55 11.80 8.06
C TRP A 223 0.41 12.39 9.11
N ILE A 224 1.65 11.90 9.16
CA ILE A 224 2.68 12.48 10.02
C ILE A 224 2.93 13.92 9.57
N GLU A 225 2.95 14.86 10.53
CA GLU A 225 3.07 16.31 10.32
C GLU A 225 1.92 16.99 9.54
N LYS A 226 0.83 16.28 9.25
CA LYS A 226 -0.34 16.87 8.58
C LYS A 226 -1.38 17.35 9.58
N SER A 227 -1.94 18.54 9.34
CA SER A 227 -3.13 18.99 10.05
C SER A 227 -4.31 18.08 9.70
N VAL A 228 -5.05 17.63 10.72
CA VAL A 228 -6.19 16.72 10.56
C VAL A 228 -7.28 17.32 9.65
N ASP A 229 -7.47 18.63 9.71
CA ASP A 229 -8.41 19.39 8.86
C ASP A 229 -7.82 19.77 7.48
N GLY A 230 -6.61 19.32 7.17
CA GLY A 230 -5.90 19.58 5.92
C GLY A 230 -5.38 21.02 5.76
N SER A 231 -5.46 21.86 6.79
CA SER A 231 -5.05 23.28 6.70
C SER A 231 -3.54 23.50 6.42
N SER A 232 -2.71 22.49 6.66
CA SER A 232 -1.26 22.52 6.41
C SER A 232 -0.86 22.16 4.98
N GLU A 233 -1.78 21.67 4.16
CA GLU A 233 -1.45 21.01 2.89
C GLU A 233 -1.81 21.87 1.67
N ASP A 234 -0.96 21.82 0.63
CA ASP A 234 -1.29 22.35 -0.69
C ASP A 234 -1.86 21.26 -1.60
N TYR A 235 -3.17 21.29 -1.77
CA TYR A 235 -3.88 20.38 -2.67
C TYR A 235 -4.04 20.94 -4.10
N SER A 236 -3.28 21.96 -4.52
CA SER A 236 -3.45 22.62 -5.82
C SER A 236 -3.23 21.69 -7.01
N GLN A 237 -2.44 20.63 -6.84
CA GLN A 237 -2.11 19.66 -7.90
C GLN A 237 -3.02 18.42 -7.89
N GLU A 238 -3.94 18.31 -6.94
CA GLU A 238 -4.78 17.12 -6.76
C GLU A 238 -5.93 17.06 -7.76
N LEU A 239 -6.14 15.88 -8.33
CA LEU A 239 -7.16 15.64 -9.33
C LEU A 239 -8.48 15.21 -8.68
N GLY A 240 -9.49 16.08 -8.71
CA GLY A 240 -10.83 15.76 -8.23
C GLY A 240 -11.10 16.31 -6.83
N TYR A 241 -11.88 15.56 -6.03
CA TYR A 241 -12.22 16.00 -4.68
C TYR A 241 -11.03 15.80 -3.73
N LYS A 242 -10.67 16.87 -3.04
CA LYS A 242 -9.54 16.94 -2.11
C LYS A 242 -9.92 16.28 -0.80
N PHE A 243 -9.21 15.23 -0.42
CA PHE A 243 -9.41 14.54 0.86
C PHE A 243 -8.43 15.08 1.89
N THR A 244 -8.96 15.66 2.97
CA THR A 244 -8.18 15.91 4.19
C THR A 244 -8.04 14.61 5.00
N PRO A 245 -7.12 14.54 5.97
CA PRO A 245 -7.03 13.37 6.85
C PRO A 245 -8.35 13.04 7.55
N ILE A 246 -9.11 14.05 8.01
CA ILE A 246 -10.40 13.82 8.65
C ILE A 246 -11.45 13.30 7.65
N ASP A 247 -11.46 13.79 6.40
CA ASP A 247 -12.36 13.27 5.37
C ASP A 247 -12.11 11.78 5.12
N ALA A 248 -10.83 11.38 5.03
CA ALA A 248 -10.45 9.99 4.86
C ALA A 248 -10.91 9.12 6.03
N MET A 249 -10.72 9.58 7.27
CA MET A 249 -11.17 8.87 8.48
C MET A 249 -12.69 8.71 8.53
N LEU A 250 -13.43 9.74 8.12
CA LEU A 250 -14.89 9.74 8.08
C LEU A 250 -15.45 8.73 7.08
N THR A 251 -14.96 8.76 5.83
CA THR A 251 -15.47 7.86 4.79
C THR A 251 -15.15 6.40 5.11
N ALA A 252 -13.95 6.13 5.65
CA ALA A 252 -13.59 4.80 6.13
C ALA A 252 -14.48 4.33 7.30
N SER A 253 -15.01 5.26 8.10
CA SER A 253 -15.97 4.98 9.17
C SER A 253 -17.42 4.90 8.69
N GLY A 254 -17.66 4.99 7.37
CA GLY A 254 -19.00 4.91 6.76
C GLY A 254 -19.80 6.21 6.79
N PHE A 255 -19.19 7.33 7.17
CA PHE A 255 -19.84 8.64 7.09
C PHE A 255 -19.73 9.23 5.68
N LEU A 256 -20.82 9.80 5.20
CA LEU A 256 -20.83 10.59 3.97
C LEU A 256 -20.31 11.99 4.29
N LEU A 257 -19.41 12.53 3.49
CA LEU A 257 -18.78 13.84 3.78
C LEU A 257 -19.79 14.98 3.88
N TRP A 258 -20.87 14.94 3.08
CA TRP A 258 -21.93 15.96 3.19
C TRP A 258 -22.74 15.81 4.49
N ASP A 259 -22.94 14.60 5.01
CA ASP A 259 -23.60 14.41 6.30
C ASP A 259 -22.70 14.94 7.44
N ALA A 260 -21.38 14.76 7.30
CA ALA A 260 -20.41 15.27 8.27
C ALA A 260 -20.20 16.79 8.21
N SER A 261 -20.59 17.47 7.12
CA SER A 261 -20.43 18.92 6.99
C SER A 261 -21.18 19.74 8.05
N TYR A 262 -22.20 19.14 8.69
CA TYR A 262 -22.95 19.73 9.80
C TYR A 262 -22.68 19.03 11.15
N ALA A 263 -21.75 18.07 11.18
CA ALA A 263 -21.39 17.34 12.39
C ALA A 263 -20.45 18.19 13.26
N GLU A 264 -20.56 18.01 14.58
CA GLU A 264 -19.54 18.48 15.52
C GLU A 264 -18.71 17.28 15.98
N PHE A 265 -17.38 17.43 15.96
CA PHE A 265 -16.48 16.42 16.49
C PHE A 265 -16.34 16.56 18.00
N ARG A 266 -16.41 15.42 18.69
CA ARG A 266 -16.07 15.29 20.10
C ARG A 266 -14.90 14.33 20.23
N PHE A 267 -13.75 14.88 20.63
CA PHE A 267 -12.58 14.10 20.96
C PHE A 267 -12.59 13.77 22.45
N ARG A 268 -12.38 12.50 22.79
CA ARG A 268 -12.20 11.98 24.16
C ARG A 268 -10.89 11.21 24.24
N ASP A 269 -10.34 11.14 25.45
CA ASP A 269 -9.16 10.32 25.74
C ASP A 269 -9.55 8.84 25.98
N ASP A 270 -10.84 8.57 26.18
CA ASP A 270 -11.40 7.24 26.33
C ASP A 270 -11.62 6.58 24.97
N TYR A 271 -10.99 5.42 24.74
CA TYR A 271 -11.09 4.68 23.48
C TYR A 271 -12.23 3.64 23.52
N TRP A 272 -12.66 3.14 22.37
CA TRP A 272 -13.51 1.96 22.33
C TRP A 272 -12.71 0.71 22.78
N PRO A 273 -13.27 -0.22 23.59
CA PRO A 273 -14.65 -0.32 24.08
C PRO A 273 -14.90 0.38 25.43
N ASP A 274 -13.96 1.16 25.95
CA ASP A 274 -14.12 1.88 27.21
C ASP A 274 -15.17 3.01 27.12
N TYR A 275 -15.54 3.43 25.90
CA TYR A 275 -16.65 4.33 25.63
C TYR A 275 -18.01 3.69 25.95
N LYS A 276 -18.68 4.20 26.99
CA LYS A 276 -19.95 3.67 27.52
C LYS A 276 -21.15 4.57 27.25
N GLU A 277 -22.34 4.04 27.45
CA GLU A 277 -23.62 4.76 27.28
C GLU A 277 -23.67 6.05 28.10
N GLU A 278 -23.15 6.05 29.33
CA GLU A 278 -23.16 7.24 30.19
C GLU A 278 -22.35 8.38 29.59
N MET A 279 -21.24 8.06 28.91
CA MET A 279 -20.35 9.03 28.27
C MET A 279 -21.01 9.64 27.02
N LEU A 280 -21.78 8.85 26.27
CA LEU A 280 -22.61 9.37 25.19
C LEU A 280 -23.62 10.38 25.69
N ILE A 281 -24.27 10.11 26.82
CA ILE A 281 -25.23 11.05 27.43
C ILE A 281 -24.51 12.34 27.86
N GLU A 282 -23.31 12.24 28.42
CA GLU A 282 -22.48 13.41 28.77
C GLU A 282 -22.12 14.24 27.53
N ASP A 283 -21.68 13.60 26.45
CA ASP A 283 -21.32 14.27 25.19
C ASP A 283 -22.53 15.01 24.59
N ILE A 284 -23.71 14.38 24.61
CA ILE A 284 -24.95 15.02 24.17
C ILE A 284 -25.29 16.23 25.06
N ARG A 285 -25.15 16.11 26.39
CA ARG A 285 -25.42 17.22 27.31
C ARG A 285 -24.45 18.39 27.09
N GLU A 286 -23.18 18.11 26.82
CA GLU A 286 -22.19 19.12 26.47
C GLU A 286 -22.56 19.79 25.13
N TYR A 287 -22.84 18.99 24.11
CA TYR A 287 -23.25 19.45 22.79
C TYR A 287 -24.43 20.42 22.85
N LEU A 288 -25.45 20.12 23.68
CA LEU A 288 -26.62 20.98 23.89
C LEU A 288 -26.30 22.33 24.57
N ARG A 289 -25.19 22.43 25.32
CA ARG A 289 -24.80 23.65 26.04
C ARG A 289 -23.86 24.56 25.24
N ARG A 290 -23.30 24.08 24.13
CA ARG A 290 -22.33 24.83 23.32
C ARG A 290 -22.99 26.04 22.66
N THR A 291 -22.34 27.20 22.78
CA THR A 291 -22.78 28.42 22.10
C THR A 291 -22.23 28.42 20.68
N ARG A 292 -23.13 28.28 19.69
CA ARG A 292 -22.74 28.19 18.28
C ARG A 292 -22.70 29.58 17.65
N ARG A 293 -21.67 29.86 16.84
CA ARG A 293 -21.75 30.94 15.85
C ARG A 293 -22.74 30.51 14.79
N ARG A 294 -23.93 31.11 14.79
CA ARG A 294 -24.83 31.01 13.65
C ARG A 294 -24.21 31.86 12.54
N GLY A 295 -23.96 31.25 11.37
CA GLY A 295 -23.54 32.00 10.19
C GLY A 295 -24.50 33.18 9.96
N LYS A 296 -23.96 34.34 9.60
CA LYS A 296 -24.77 35.52 9.23
C LYS A 296 -25.41 35.31 7.86
#